data_AF-A0A8H7ZHB3-F1
#
_entry.id   AF-A0A8H7ZHB3-F1
#
_cell.length_a   1.000
_cell.length_b   1.000
_cell.length_c   1.000
_cell.angle_alpha   90.00
_cell.angle_beta   90.00
_cell.angle_gamma   90.00
#
_symmetry.space_group_name_H-M   'P 1'
#
loop_
_entity.id
_entity.type
_entity.pdbx_description
1 polymer ?
#
loop_
_entity_poly.entity_id
_entity_poly.type
_entity_poly.pdbx_seq_one_letter_code
_entity_poly.pdbx_strand_id
1 'polypeptide(L)'
;MRFFIPASLLALSSGSLAAIRQVQLLASSDNEEVNGKGLYSTHEGAGINYFFLGAGQNLQYDDEARAVYVTLGGNLPDVKQSLGFTGNVLSLTVAEPLQVDIAENGTVTFPGSDALAAAKNINDPYRYSERVFAVVKADTDGSIPLKLTAKFGDAGNSTSSTETTTAEEQSTTEAPSAETTLVESSTSAATPAETSSVSVIEDSAAAVGGAGLAAIAFAAAGLVF
;
A
#
# COMPACT_ATOMS: atom_id res chain seq x y z
N MET A 1 36.01 -47.64 -42.41
CA MET A 1 34.93 -47.76 -41.41
C MET A 1 34.67 -46.36 -40.86
N ARG A 2 33.49 -45.79 -41.11
CA ARG A 2 33.09 -44.45 -40.61
C ARG A 2 32.29 -44.68 -39.33
N PHE A 3 32.85 -44.25 -38.19
CA PHE A 3 32.15 -44.29 -36.92
C PHE A 3 31.22 -43.08 -36.83
N PHE A 4 29.92 -43.33 -36.84
CA PHE A 4 28.91 -42.35 -36.46
C PHE A 4 28.87 -42.30 -34.92
N ILE A 5 29.22 -41.16 -34.33
CA ILE A 5 29.03 -40.89 -32.91
C ILE A 5 27.64 -40.24 -32.78
N PRO A 6 26.63 -40.88 -32.17
CA PRO A 6 25.38 -40.21 -31.88
C PRO A 6 25.59 -39.25 -30.70
N ALA A 7 25.43 -37.96 -30.96
CA ALA A 7 25.34 -36.95 -29.91
C ALA A 7 23.99 -37.11 -29.20
N SER A 8 23.99 -37.72 -28.02
CA SER A 8 22.82 -37.70 -27.12
C SER A 8 22.61 -36.27 -26.62
N LEU A 9 21.64 -35.57 -27.21
CA LEU A 9 21.13 -34.31 -26.71
C LEU A 9 20.26 -34.61 -25.47
N LEU A 10 20.82 -34.44 -24.27
CA LEU A 10 20.07 -34.53 -23.03
C LEU A 10 19.18 -33.28 -22.91
N ALA A 11 17.95 -33.37 -23.40
CA ALA A 11 16.96 -32.31 -23.20
C ALA A 11 16.55 -32.30 -21.71
N LEU A 12 17.13 -31.40 -20.92
CA LEU A 12 16.58 -31.06 -19.60
C LEU A 12 15.25 -30.36 -19.85
N SER A 13 14.14 -31.10 -19.76
CA SER A 13 12.83 -30.49 -19.61
C SER A 13 12.77 -29.88 -18.20
N SER A 14 13.05 -28.58 -18.11
CA SER A 14 12.78 -27.79 -16.91
C SER A 14 11.27 -27.72 -16.70
N GLY A 15 10.70 -28.73 -16.06
CA GLY A 15 9.34 -28.65 -15.56
C GLY A 15 9.31 -27.61 -14.45
N SER A 16 8.58 -26.51 -14.65
CA SER A 16 8.22 -25.61 -13.56
C SER A 16 7.36 -26.40 -12.57
N LEU A 17 7.94 -26.83 -11.46
CA LEU A 17 7.17 -27.35 -10.34
C LEU A 17 6.27 -26.21 -9.85
N ALA A 18 4.95 -26.42 -9.89
CA ALA A 18 4.00 -25.54 -9.22
C ALA A 18 4.41 -25.44 -7.74
N ALA A 19 4.94 -24.29 -7.35
CA ALA A 19 5.50 -24.06 -6.04
C ALA A 19 4.93 -22.78 -5.46
N ILE A 20 4.81 -22.75 -4.13
CA ILE A 20 4.62 -21.50 -3.40
C ILE A 20 6.03 -20.98 -3.09
N ARG A 21 6.38 -19.82 -3.63
CA ARG A 21 7.71 -19.23 -3.50
C ARG A 21 7.65 -17.92 -2.76
N GLN A 22 8.65 -17.66 -1.92
CA GLN A 22 8.82 -16.35 -1.30
C GLN A 22 9.33 -15.35 -2.34
N VAL A 23 8.68 -14.19 -2.42
CA VAL A 23 9.00 -13.14 -3.37
C VAL A 23 9.00 -11.78 -2.69
N GLN A 24 9.91 -10.91 -3.10
CA GLN A 24 9.85 -9.48 -2.81
C GLN A 24 9.58 -8.74 -4.12
N LEU A 25 8.66 -7.77 -4.07
CA LEU A 25 8.40 -6.88 -5.19
C LEU A 25 9.21 -5.61 -5.03
N LEU A 26 9.79 -5.13 -6.13
CA LEU A 26 10.61 -3.94 -6.20
C LEU A 26 10.09 -3.02 -7.32
N ALA A 27 10.25 -1.73 -7.14
CA ALA A 27 9.98 -0.73 -8.17
C ALA A 27 11.18 -0.61 -9.12
N SER A 28 10.90 -0.52 -10.41
CA SER A 28 11.85 -0.23 -11.48
C SER A 28 11.38 1.04 -12.20
N SER A 29 12.22 2.07 -12.24
CA SER A 29 11.90 3.37 -12.82
C SER A 29 13.17 4.08 -13.27
N ASP A 30 13.04 5.04 -14.17
CA ASP A 30 14.14 5.94 -14.55
C ASP A 30 14.44 6.98 -13.45
N ASN A 31 13.53 7.16 -12.49
CA ASN A 31 13.73 8.08 -11.37
C ASN A 31 14.41 7.38 -10.18
N GLU A 32 15.58 7.87 -9.80
CA GLU A 32 16.41 7.31 -8.72
C GLU A 32 15.73 7.36 -7.33
N GLU A 33 14.76 8.26 -7.10
CA GLU A 33 14.04 8.34 -5.84
C GLU A 33 13.11 7.15 -5.61
N VAL A 34 12.71 6.42 -6.66
CA VAL A 34 11.80 5.26 -6.54
C VAL A 34 12.43 3.97 -7.03
N ASN A 35 13.41 4.06 -7.94
CA ASN A 35 14.07 2.91 -8.53
C ASN A 35 14.76 2.03 -7.46
N GLY A 36 14.53 0.72 -7.55
CA GLY A 36 15.10 -0.27 -6.64
C GLY A 36 14.48 -0.31 -5.24
N LYS A 37 13.49 0.55 -4.92
CA LYS A 37 12.78 0.47 -3.65
C LYS A 37 11.90 -0.77 -3.59
N GLY A 38 11.89 -1.43 -2.44
CA GLY A 38 10.98 -2.54 -2.20
C GLY A 38 9.56 -2.06 -1.93
N LEU A 39 8.59 -2.91 -2.21
CA LEU A 39 7.21 -2.69 -1.86
C LEU A 39 6.92 -3.28 -0.48
N TYR A 40 6.29 -2.50 0.39
CA TYR A 40 5.72 -2.98 1.64
C TYR A 40 4.27 -2.52 1.75
N SER A 41 3.47 -3.26 2.49
CA SER A 41 2.07 -2.91 2.71
C SER A 41 1.83 -2.45 4.14
N THR A 42 0.99 -1.45 4.31
CA THR A 42 0.53 -0.98 5.62
C THR A 42 -1.01 -1.02 5.69
N HIS A 43 -1.54 -1.16 6.89
CA HIS A 43 -2.96 -1.32 7.12
C HIS A 43 -3.75 -0.04 6.84
N GLU A 44 -4.79 -0.14 6.00
CA GLU A 44 -5.68 0.98 5.66
C GLU A 44 -7.13 0.78 6.14
N GLY A 45 -7.45 -0.39 6.69
CA GLY A 45 -8.77 -0.75 7.21
C GLY A 45 -9.44 -1.88 6.43
N ALA A 46 -10.50 -2.46 7.01
CA ALA A 46 -11.40 -3.44 6.37
C ALA A 46 -10.72 -4.60 5.62
N GLY A 47 -9.58 -5.09 6.12
CA GLY A 47 -8.83 -6.16 5.47
C GLY A 47 -8.09 -5.73 4.19
N ILE A 48 -7.79 -4.44 4.07
CA ILE A 48 -7.04 -3.83 2.98
C ILE A 48 -5.73 -3.27 3.54
N ASN A 49 -4.63 -3.56 2.86
CA ASN A 49 -3.32 -2.96 3.11
C ASN A 49 -2.79 -2.33 1.82
N TYR A 50 -2.56 -1.02 1.78
CA TYR A 50 -1.99 -0.36 0.59
C TYR A 50 -0.49 -0.57 0.48
N PHE A 51 0.00 -0.65 -0.75
CA PHE A 51 1.43 -0.74 -1.03
C PHE A 51 2.09 0.63 -1.13
N PHE A 52 3.24 0.73 -0.45
CA PHE A 52 4.11 1.89 -0.43
C PHE A 52 5.55 1.47 -0.77
N LEU A 53 6.35 2.44 -1.23
CA LEU A 53 7.76 2.24 -1.54
C LEU A 53 8.65 2.45 -0.32
N GLY A 54 9.50 1.47 -0.02
CA GLY A 54 10.39 1.49 1.13
C GLY A 54 11.27 0.23 1.19
N ALA A 55 11.40 -0.34 2.40
CA ALA A 55 12.02 -1.64 2.59
C ALA A 55 11.05 -2.74 2.14
N GLY A 56 11.47 -3.61 1.23
CA GLY A 56 10.60 -4.66 0.69
C GLY A 56 10.12 -5.64 1.75
N GLN A 57 8.87 -6.09 1.63
CA GLN A 57 8.33 -7.17 2.45
C GLN A 57 8.36 -8.50 1.71
N ASN A 58 8.46 -9.60 2.45
CA ASN A 58 8.32 -10.94 1.88
C ASN A 58 6.84 -11.26 1.65
N LEU A 59 6.53 -11.67 0.42
CA LEU A 59 5.23 -12.14 -0.03
C LEU A 59 5.34 -13.59 -0.47
N GLN A 60 4.21 -14.25 -0.66
CA GLN A 60 4.11 -15.57 -1.27
C GLN A 60 3.60 -15.43 -2.70
N TYR A 61 4.21 -16.14 -3.64
CA TYR A 61 3.73 -16.29 -5.00
C TYR A 61 3.38 -17.75 -5.25
N ASP A 62 2.14 -18.00 -5.66
CA ASP A 62 1.65 -19.31 -6.08
C ASP A 62 1.73 -19.41 -7.60
N ASP A 63 2.64 -20.26 -8.10
CA ASP A 63 2.86 -20.44 -9.54
C ASP A 63 1.63 -21.04 -10.27
N GLU A 64 0.81 -21.84 -9.59
CA GLU A 64 -0.38 -22.47 -10.18
C GLU A 64 -1.56 -21.50 -10.22
N ALA A 65 -1.82 -20.82 -9.11
CA ALA A 65 -2.88 -19.83 -9.02
C ALA A 65 -2.52 -18.47 -9.67
N ARG A 66 -1.23 -18.26 -9.99
CA ARG A 66 -0.68 -16.98 -10.51
C ARG A 66 -1.06 -15.83 -9.59
N ALA A 67 -0.88 -16.02 -8.29
CA ALA A 67 -1.35 -15.09 -7.27
C ALA A 67 -0.23 -14.74 -6.29
N VAL A 68 -0.08 -13.45 -6.00
CA VAL A 68 0.79 -12.95 -4.93
C VAL A 68 -0.06 -12.67 -3.69
N TYR A 69 0.36 -13.12 -2.51
CA TYR A 69 -0.44 -12.97 -1.29
C TYR A 69 0.41 -12.99 -0.02
N VAL A 70 -0.24 -12.65 1.09
CA VAL A 70 0.21 -12.97 2.47
C VAL A 70 -0.85 -13.81 3.16
N THR A 71 -0.43 -14.68 4.08
CA THR A 71 -1.35 -15.39 4.96
C THR A 71 -1.49 -14.58 6.25
N LEU A 72 -2.73 -14.29 6.66
CA LEU A 72 -2.99 -13.70 7.96
C LEU A 72 -2.76 -14.77 9.04
N GLY A 73 -1.65 -14.63 9.78
CA GLY A 73 -1.34 -15.52 10.90
C GLY A 73 -2.26 -15.30 12.10
N GLY A 74 -2.26 -16.25 13.05
CA GLY A 74 -2.99 -16.18 14.31
C GLY A 74 -4.02 -17.30 14.48
N ASN A 75 -5.11 -17.03 15.23
CA ASN A 75 -6.22 -17.97 15.46
C ASN A 75 -7.28 -17.96 14.34
N LEU A 76 -7.00 -17.28 13.24
CA LEU A 76 -7.88 -17.25 12.07
C LEU A 76 -7.52 -18.45 11.17
N PRO A 77 -8.48 -19.01 10.42
CA PRO A 77 -8.16 -19.95 9.34
C PRO A 77 -7.19 -19.29 8.34
N ASP A 78 -6.58 -20.06 7.43
CA ASP A 78 -5.63 -19.60 6.40
C ASP A 78 -6.24 -18.56 5.43
N VAL A 79 -6.56 -17.38 5.95
CA VAL A 79 -7.12 -16.26 5.21
C VAL A 79 -5.97 -15.59 4.48
N LYS A 80 -6.04 -15.63 3.17
CA LYS A 80 -5.08 -14.96 2.29
C LYS A 80 -5.56 -13.54 2.02
N GLN A 81 -4.65 -12.58 2.13
CA GLN A 81 -4.81 -11.29 1.49
C GLN A 81 -3.97 -11.28 0.22
N SER A 82 -4.65 -11.22 -0.91
CA SER A 82 -4.04 -11.32 -2.22
C SER A 82 -3.77 -9.94 -2.81
N LEU A 83 -2.74 -9.84 -3.64
CA LEU A 83 -2.44 -8.66 -4.42
C LEU A 83 -3.64 -8.32 -5.31
N GLY A 84 -4.00 -7.05 -5.31
CA GLY A 84 -5.11 -6.51 -6.08
C GLY A 84 -5.13 -5.00 -6.02
N PHE A 85 -6.22 -4.41 -6.49
CA PHE A 85 -6.41 -2.98 -6.45
C PHE A 85 -7.61 -2.63 -5.57
N THR A 86 -7.43 -1.61 -4.74
CA THR A 86 -8.53 -0.94 -4.03
C THR A 86 -8.65 0.45 -4.59
N GLY A 87 -9.70 0.70 -5.38
CA GLY A 87 -9.79 1.91 -6.19
C GLY A 87 -8.58 2.02 -7.13
N ASN A 88 -7.77 3.07 -6.95
CA ASN A 88 -6.57 3.32 -7.74
C ASN A 88 -5.27 2.85 -7.07
N VAL A 89 -5.30 2.28 -5.86
CA VAL A 89 -4.08 1.94 -5.11
C VAL A 89 -3.84 0.44 -5.16
N LEU A 90 -2.59 0.05 -5.43
CA LEU A 90 -2.17 -1.35 -5.33
C LEU A 90 -2.22 -1.78 -3.86
N SER A 91 -2.81 -2.94 -3.58
CA SER A 91 -3.13 -3.35 -2.22
C SER A 91 -3.08 -4.86 -2.03
N LEU A 92 -2.93 -5.31 -0.79
CA LEU A 92 -3.30 -6.65 -0.35
C LEU A 92 -4.72 -6.59 0.20
N THR A 93 -5.63 -7.40 -0.34
CA THR A 93 -7.05 -7.40 0.01
C THR A 93 -7.60 -8.83 0.09
N VAL A 94 -8.72 -9.00 0.78
CA VAL A 94 -9.45 -10.28 0.85
C VAL A 94 -10.37 -10.53 -0.36
N ALA A 95 -10.34 -9.63 -1.36
CA ALA A 95 -11.06 -9.79 -2.61
C ALA A 95 -10.41 -10.86 -3.52
N GLU A 96 -10.98 -11.05 -4.71
CA GLU A 96 -10.45 -11.97 -5.71
C GLU A 96 -8.99 -11.61 -6.06
N PRO A 97 -8.07 -12.60 -6.10
CA PRO A 97 -6.67 -12.35 -6.41
C PRO A 97 -6.49 -11.76 -7.82
N LEU A 98 -5.63 -10.76 -7.95
CA LEU A 98 -5.12 -10.33 -9.24
C LEU A 98 -4.22 -11.43 -9.82
N GLN A 99 -4.49 -11.82 -11.07
CA GLN A 99 -3.60 -12.74 -11.78
C GLN A 99 -2.31 -12.01 -12.15
N VAL A 100 -1.19 -12.54 -11.68
CA VAL A 100 0.15 -11.98 -11.81
C VAL A 100 1.05 -13.02 -12.43
N ASP A 101 1.75 -12.64 -13.50
CA ASP A 101 2.85 -13.42 -14.05
C ASP A 101 4.17 -12.83 -13.59
N ILE A 102 5.08 -13.70 -13.17
CA ILE A 102 6.47 -13.34 -12.88
C ILE A 102 7.36 -14.13 -13.82
N ALA A 103 7.95 -13.42 -14.79
CA ALA A 103 8.90 -14.01 -15.73
C ALA A 103 10.22 -14.41 -15.05
N GLU A 104 11.01 -15.26 -15.69
CA GLU A 104 12.29 -15.75 -15.15
C GLU A 104 13.31 -14.63 -14.88
N ASN A 105 13.23 -13.53 -15.65
CA ASN A 105 14.05 -12.33 -15.45
C ASN A 105 13.54 -11.44 -14.31
N GLY A 106 12.49 -11.83 -13.60
CA GLY A 106 11.84 -11.08 -12.54
C GLY A 106 10.84 -10.03 -13.01
N THR A 107 10.56 -9.88 -14.31
CA THR A 107 9.52 -8.95 -14.77
C THR A 107 8.15 -9.39 -14.26
N VAL A 108 7.41 -8.48 -13.64
CA VAL A 108 6.06 -8.73 -13.12
C VAL A 108 5.03 -8.11 -14.07
N THR A 109 4.07 -8.90 -14.53
CA THR A 109 3.00 -8.44 -15.43
C THR A 109 1.62 -8.85 -14.95
N PHE A 110 0.66 -7.95 -15.06
CA PHE A 110 -0.75 -8.16 -14.75
C PHE A 110 -1.60 -7.07 -15.42
N PRO A 111 -2.94 -7.19 -15.46
CA PRO A 111 -3.79 -6.14 -16.04
C PRO A 111 -3.55 -4.77 -15.40
N GLY A 112 -2.94 -3.85 -16.16
CA GLY A 112 -2.60 -2.50 -15.72
C GLY A 112 -1.20 -2.31 -15.15
N SER A 113 -0.33 -3.32 -15.18
CA SER A 113 1.06 -3.22 -14.68
C SER A 113 1.93 -2.20 -15.43
N ASP A 114 1.60 -1.91 -16.70
CA ASP A 114 2.34 -0.94 -17.52
C ASP A 114 2.02 0.53 -17.20
N ALA A 115 0.93 0.77 -16.47
CA ALA A 115 0.47 2.11 -16.11
C ALA A 115 0.66 2.39 -14.61
N LEU A 116 1.57 1.68 -13.94
CA LEU A 116 1.82 1.91 -12.52
C LEU A 116 2.64 3.19 -12.33
N ALA A 117 2.31 3.91 -11.26
CA ALA A 117 3.04 5.09 -10.84
C ALA A 117 3.21 5.13 -9.31
N ALA A 118 4.24 5.84 -8.86
CA ALA A 118 4.44 6.22 -7.47
C ALA A 118 3.87 7.62 -7.25
N ALA A 119 2.95 7.77 -6.30
CA ALA A 119 2.30 9.03 -6.00
C ALA A 119 2.33 9.34 -4.51
N LYS A 120 2.43 10.64 -4.18
CA LYS A 120 2.26 11.17 -2.82
C LYS A 120 0.92 11.89 -2.73
N ASN A 121 0.44 12.07 -1.49
CA ASN A 121 -0.79 12.81 -1.18
C ASN A 121 -2.02 12.26 -1.92
N ILE A 122 -2.16 10.93 -1.98
CA ILE A 122 -3.28 10.25 -2.66
C ILE A 122 -4.56 10.24 -1.82
N ASN A 123 -4.58 10.99 -0.71
CA ASN A 123 -5.67 11.04 0.25
C ASN A 123 -6.02 9.65 0.82
N ASP A 124 -4.99 8.87 1.16
CA ASP A 124 -5.15 7.59 1.85
C ASP A 124 -5.69 7.80 3.29
N PRO A 125 -6.53 6.88 3.82
CA PRO A 125 -7.20 7.02 5.10
C PRO A 125 -6.30 7.46 6.26
N TYR A 126 -5.08 6.92 6.35
CA TYR A 126 -4.14 7.20 7.43
C TYR A 126 -3.01 8.16 7.04
N ARG A 127 -3.07 8.76 5.84
CA ARG A 127 -2.15 9.79 5.35
C ARG A 127 -0.68 9.38 5.33
N TYR A 128 -0.39 8.10 5.13
CA TYR A 128 0.98 7.62 4.92
C TYR A 128 1.58 8.21 3.63
N SER A 129 0.76 8.44 2.60
CA SER A 129 1.24 8.96 1.31
C SER A 129 1.79 10.39 1.34
N GLU A 130 1.66 11.10 2.45
CA GLU A 130 2.29 12.41 2.64
C GLU A 130 3.80 12.31 2.82
N ARG A 131 4.27 11.17 3.33
CA ARG A 131 5.68 10.92 3.65
C ARG A 131 6.33 9.95 2.68
N VAL A 132 5.60 8.92 2.29
CA VAL A 132 6.09 7.82 1.43
C VAL A 132 5.28 7.74 0.15
N PHE A 133 5.86 7.21 -0.93
CA PHE A 133 5.14 7.04 -2.18
C PHE A 133 4.23 5.81 -2.11
N ALA A 134 2.95 5.99 -2.41
CA ALA A 134 2.01 4.90 -2.65
C ALA A 134 2.13 4.41 -4.09
N VAL A 135 1.84 3.13 -4.32
CA VAL A 135 1.81 2.55 -5.68
C VAL A 135 0.39 2.61 -6.22
N VAL A 136 0.19 3.32 -7.33
CA VAL A 136 -1.13 3.60 -7.91
C VAL A 136 -1.24 3.17 -9.37
N LYS A 137 -2.48 3.00 -9.81
CA LYS A 137 -2.87 2.80 -11.21
C LYS A 137 -3.04 4.16 -11.87
N ALA A 138 -2.27 4.37 -12.93
CA ALA A 138 -2.19 5.55 -13.78
C ALA A 138 -1.47 6.75 -13.18
N ASP A 139 -0.91 7.55 -14.10
CA ASP A 139 -0.21 8.77 -13.76
C ASP A 139 -1.21 9.84 -13.28
N THR A 140 -0.97 10.37 -12.08
CA THR A 140 -1.59 11.60 -11.59
C THR A 140 -0.58 12.73 -11.70
N ASP A 141 -1.02 13.98 -11.62
CA ASP A 141 -0.09 15.11 -11.68
C ASP A 141 0.99 14.98 -10.58
N GLY A 142 2.27 14.97 -10.98
CA GLY A 142 3.40 14.75 -10.10
C GLY A 142 3.71 13.28 -9.70
N SER A 143 3.04 12.28 -10.27
CA SER A 143 3.40 10.87 -10.04
C SER A 143 4.59 10.43 -10.90
N ILE A 144 5.31 9.43 -10.42
CA ILE A 144 6.51 8.90 -11.06
C ILE A 144 6.19 7.54 -11.68
N PRO A 145 6.22 7.37 -13.01
CA PRO A 145 5.99 6.08 -13.65
C PRO A 145 6.95 5.00 -13.14
N LEU A 146 6.44 3.80 -12.92
CA LEU A 146 7.25 2.66 -12.49
C LEU A 146 6.72 1.35 -13.07
N LYS A 147 7.60 0.34 -13.05
CA LYS A 147 7.26 -1.06 -13.27
C LYS A 147 7.60 -1.87 -12.04
N LEU A 148 7.05 -3.07 -11.94
CA LEU A 148 7.39 -3.99 -10.86
C LEU A 148 8.35 -5.07 -11.34
N THR A 149 9.33 -5.35 -10.50
CA THR A 149 10.22 -6.50 -10.62
C THR A 149 10.12 -7.36 -9.37
N ALA A 150 10.38 -8.65 -9.53
CA ALA A 150 10.32 -9.63 -8.46
C ALA A 150 11.71 -10.19 -8.19
N LYS A 151 12.03 -10.31 -6.91
CA LYS A 151 13.19 -11.04 -6.43
C LYS A 151 12.69 -12.21 -5.58
N PHE A 152 12.93 -13.43 -6.05
CA PHE A 152 12.64 -14.62 -5.27
C PHE A 152 13.64 -14.74 -4.12
N GLY A 153 13.12 -15.03 -2.92
CA GLY A 153 13.95 -15.38 -1.76
C GLY A 153 14.42 -16.82 -1.87
N ASP A 154 15.57 -17.12 -1.26
CA ASP A 154 15.93 -18.51 -0.94
C ASP A 154 14.87 -19.05 0.04
N ALA A 155 14.41 -20.28 -0.14
CA ALA A 155 13.17 -20.81 0.41
C ALA A 155 13.16 -21.04 1.94
N GLY A 156 13.95 -20.29 2.72
CA GLY A 156 14.10 -20.51 4.14
C GLY A 156 14.48 -19.26 4.93
N ASN A 157 13.60 -18.25 5.02
CA ASN A 157 13.39 -17.51 6.27
C ASN A 157 12.13 -16.61 6.21
N SER A 158 10.99 -17.10 6.70
CA SER A 158 9.81 -16.26 6.92
C SER A 158 9.95 -15.53 8.26
N THR A 159 10.52 -14.33 8.24
CA THR A 159 10.43 -13.42 9.39
C THR A 159 9.21 -12.53 9.22
N SER A 160 8.16 -12.85 9.97
CA SER A 160 7.03 -11.97 10.24
C SER A 160 7.52 -10.84 11.16
N SER A 161 7.40 -9.59 10.72
CA SER A 161 7.74 -8.44 11.54
C SER A 161 6.63 -8.20 12.57
N THR A 162 6.77 -8.81 13.74
CA THR A 162 6.00 -8.42 14.93
C THR A 162 6.74 -7.27 15.62
N GLU A 163 6.20 -6.05 15.53
CA GLU A 163 6.70 -4.93 16.32
C GLU A 163 6.42 -5.18 17.80
N THR A 164 7.46 -5.35 18.61
CA THR A 164 7.38 -5.30 20.07
C THR A 164 7.82 -3.91 20.51
N THR A 165 6.86 -3.11 21.00
CA THR A 165 7.14 -1.89 21.73
C THR A 165 7.61 -2.27 23.14
N THR A 166 8.83 -1.88 23.51
CA THR A 166 9.28 -1.89 24.91
C THR A 166 9.83 -0.52 25.26
N ALA A 167 9.06 0.21 26.05
CA ALA A 167 9.55 1.30 26.87
C ALA A 167 10.22 0.69 28.11
N GLU A 168 11.37 1.22 28.54
CA GLU A 168 11.72 1.41 29.96
C GLU A 168 13.03 2.18 30.15
N GLU A 169 13.07 2.89 31.28
CA GLU A 169 13.95 3.97 31.71
C GLU A 169 15.28 3.53 32.35
N GLN A 170 16.18 4.52 32.48
CA GLN A 170 17.19 4.75 33.54
C GLN A 170 18.41 3.80 33.58
N SER A 171 19.62 4.17 34.03
CA SER A 171 20.20 5.28 34.81
C SER A 171 21.74 5.12 34.78
N THR A 172 22.53 6.20 34.88
CA THR A 172 23.71 6.25 35.80
C THR A 172 24.26 7.68 35.97
N THR A 173 24.07 8.17 37.19
CA THR A 173 24.95 8.93 38.11
C THR A 173 26.36 9.37 37.64
N GLU A 174 26.65 10.68 37.75
CA GLU A 174 27.88 11.19 38.40
C GLU A 174 27.72 12.67 38.83
N ALA A 175 28.17 12.99 40.04
CA ALA A 175 28.28 14.33 40.66
C ALA A 175 29.74 14.50 41.13
N PRO A 176 30.31 15.73 41.28
CA PRO A 176 30.00 16.54 42.46
C PRO A 176 30.12 18.09 42.34
N SER A 177 29.62 18.75 43.40
CA SER A 177 29.98 20.06 43.99
C SER A 177 29.51 21.41 43.40
N ALA A 178 28.40 21.87 43.99
CA ALA A 178 28.16 23.15 44.69
C ALA A 178 28.53 24.50 44.04
N GLU A 179 27.49 25.32 43.76
CA GLU A 179 27.36 26.66 44.35
C GLU A 179 25.87 27.10 44.41
N THR A 180 25.54 27.75 45.52
CA THR A 180 24.26 28.30 45.98
C THR A 180 23.72 29.42 45.08
N THR A 181 22.40 29.47 44.83
CA THR A 181 21.56 30.70 44.94
C THR A 181 20.08 30.31 45.00
N LEU A 182 19.36 30.95 45.93
CA LEU A 182 17.97 30.75 46.33
C LEU A 182 16.99 31.65 45.56
N VAL A 183 15.72 31.19 45.53
CA VAL A 183 14.42 31.90 45.39
C VAL A 183 14.10 32.60 44.04
N GLU A 184 12.88 32.59 43.49
CA GLU A 184 11.55 32.72 44.10
C GLU A 184 10.43 31.90 43.41
N SER A 185 9.45 31.57 44.23
CA SER A 185 8.10 31.10 43.88
C SER A 185 7.27 32.20 43.20
N SER A 186 6.29 31.80 42.38
CA SER A 186 4.93 32.36 42.45
C SER A 186 3.93 31.45 41.73
N THR A 187 3.17 30.74 42.55
CA THR A 187 1.84 30.21 42.28
C THR A 187 0.86 31.36 42.06
N SER A 188 -0.05 31.26 41.09
CA SER A 188 -1.45 31.65 41.36
C SER A 188 -2.41 30.94 40.40
N ALA A 189 -3.38 30.29 41.01
CA ALA A 189 -4.50 29.61 40.38
C ALA A 189 -5.75 30.52 40.31
N ALA A 190 -6.72 30.01 39.55
CA ALA A 190 -8.18 30.16 39.67
C ALA A 190 -8.87 31.32 38.90
N THR A 191 -9.64 31.06 37.81
CA THR A 191 -11.06 30.59 37.63
C THR A 191 -12.06 31.78 37.44
N PRO A 192 -13.37 31.58 37.10
CA PRO A 192 -14.02 31.93 35.82
C PRO A 192 -15.15 33.01 35.91
N ALA A 193 -15.71 33.45 34.77
CA ALA A 193 -17.11 33.93 34.54
C ALA A 193 -17.22 34.52 33.11
N GLU A 194 -18.04 34.02 32.17
CA GLU A 194 -19.50 34.17 31.96
C GLU A 194 -20.00 35.59 31.54
N THR A 195 -20.75 35.59 30.42
CA THR A 195 -21.91 36.44 30.01
C THR A 195 -21.77 37.62 28.99
N SER A 196 -22.36 37.36 27.80
CA SER A 196 -23.45 38.10 27.12
C SER A 196 -23.25 39.41 26.33
N SER A 197 -23.54 39.35 25.00
CA SER A 197 -24.55 40.16 24.22
C SER A 197 -24.18 40.18 22.70
N VAL A 198 -24.85 39.45 21.80
CA VAL A 198 -26.09 39.76 21.00
C VAL A 198 -25.95 40.75 19.82
N SER A 199 -26.21 40.19 18.62
CA SER A 199 -26.78 40.69 17.34
C SER A 199 -26.11 41.80 16.50
N VAL A 200 -25.82 41.47 15.23
CA VAL A 200 -26.54 41.99 14.05
C VAL A 200 -26.64 40.88 12.99
N ILE A 201 -27.86 40.53 12.59
CA ILE A 201 -28.19 39.74 11.40
C ILE A 201 -28.72 40.77 10.40
N GLU A 202 -28.05 40.92 9.25
CA GLU A 202 -28.65 41.63 8.12
C GLU A 202 -29.22 40.61 7.13
N ASP A 203 -30.55 40.65 7.08
CA ASP A 203 -31.41 40.15 6.05
C ASP A 203 -31.21 40.95 4.75
N SER A 204 -31.20 40.27 3.61
CA SER A 204 -31.53 40.85 2.31
C SER A 204 -31.99 39.76 1.37
N ALA A 205 -33.28 39.49 1.46
CA ALA A 205 -34.06 38.78 0.46
C ALA A 205 -34.09 39.52 -0.89
N ALA A 206 -33.97 38.76 -1.99
CA ALA A 206 -34.63 39.08 -3.26
C ALA A 206 -34.93 37.77 -4.00
N ALA A 207 -36.21 37.40 -4.01
CA ALA A 207 -36.77 36.30 -4.79
C ALA A 207 -37.48 36.86 -6.03
N VAL A 208 -37.16 36.34 -7.23
CA VAL A 208 -38.00 36.18 -8.44
C VAL A 208 -37.16 35.24 -9.34
N GLY A 209 -37.58 34.12 -9.92
CA GLY A 209 -38.86 33.53 -10.27
C GLY A 209 -38.59 32.69 -11.52
N GLY A 210 -39.15 31.48 -11.65
CA GLY A 210 -38.97 30.69 -12.86
C GLY A 210 -39.19 29.20 -12.68
N ALA A 211 -40.46 28.79 -12.73
CA ALA A 211 -40.88 27.42 -12.81
C ALA A 211 -40.36 26.74 -14.10
N GLY A 212 -39.88 25.51 -13.97
CA GLY A 212 -39.50 24.64 -15.08
C GLY A 212 -39.80 23.18 -14.74
N LEU A 213 -41.08 22.82 -14.81
CA LEU A 213 -41.54 21.44 -14.89
C LEU A 213 -41.35 20.94 -16.33
N ALA A 214 -40.57 19.88 -16.55
CA ALA A 214 -40.67 19.01 -17.72
C ALA A 214 -40.00 17.67 -17.34
N ALA A 215 -40.77 16.64 -16.98
CA ALA A 215 -41.46 15.70 -17.88
C ALA A 215 -40.60 14.44 -18.11
N ILE A 216 -41.16 13.34 -17.61
CA ILE A 216 -40.73 11.95 -17.71
C ILE A 216 -40.81 11.51 -19.18
N ALA A 217 -39.80 10.77 -19.65
CA ALA A 217 -39.95 9.93 -20.84
C ALA A 217 -39.34 8.55 -20.58
N PHE A 218 -40.23 7.58 -20.32
CA PHE A 218 -39.96 6.16 -20.52
C PHE A 218 -39.91 5.88 -22.04
N ALA A 219 -38.91 5.13 -22.49
CA ALA A 219 -38.95 4.45 -23.77
C ALA A 219 -38.60 2.97 -23.54
N ALA A 220 -39.66 2.15 -23.47
CA ALA A 220 -39.61 0.71 -23.63
C ALA A 220 -40.44 0.35 -24.87
N ALA A 221 -39.79 -0.29 -25.85
CA ALA A 221 -40.32 -1.12 -26.95
C ALA A 221 -39.10 -1.42 -27.84
N GLY A 222 -38.74 -2.62 -28.27
CA GLY A 222 -39.43 -3.89 -28.51
C GLY A 222 -38.69 -4.51 -29.72
N LEU A 223 -37.92 -5.58 -29.52
CA LEU A 223 -38.20 -6.93 -30.02
C LEU A 223 -38.70 -7.01 -31.48
N VAL A 224 -37.88 -7.50 -32.41
CA VAL A 224 -38.30 -8.34 -33.57
C VAL A 224 -37.13 -9.25 -33.98
N PHE A 225 -37.41 -10.56 -33.92
CA PHE A 225 -36.81 -11.77 -34.52
C PHE A 225 -35.37 -11.77 -35.06
#